data_AF-A0A919MRX8-F1
#
_entry.id   AF-A0A919MRX8-F1
#
_cell.length_a   1.000
_cell.length_b   1.000
_cell.length_c   1.000
_cell.angle_alpha   90.00
_cell.angle_beta   90.00
_cell.angle_gamma   90.00
#
_symmetry.space_group_name_H-M   'P 1'
#
loop_
_entity.id
_entity.type
_entity.pdbx_description
1 polymer ?
#
loop_
_entity_poly.entity_id
_entity_poly.type
_entity_poly.pdbx_seq_one_letter_code
_entity_poly.pdbx_strand_id
1 'polypeptide(L)' 'MSEAAATTVRRAHAVQPVTALQNEYSLWWNRPEDEILPSCEELGIGLVPYSPLGKGFLTGTPAGPTRP' A
#
# COMPACT_ATOMS: atom_id res chain seq x y z
N MET A 1 10.24 -0.57 2.72
CA MET A 1 9.69 0.52 3.57
C MET A 1 8.21 0.24 3.84
N SER A 2 7.59 0.92 4.81
CA SER A 2 6.17 0.76 5.17
C SER A 2 5.55 2.14 5.42
N GLU A 3 4.30 2.34 4.99
CA GLU A 3 3.48 3.57 5.14
C GLU A 3 4.17 4.88 4.70
N ALA A 4 5.14 4.78 3.79
CA ALA A 4 5.89 5.94 3.35
C ALA A 4 5.21 6.63 2.16
N ALA A 5 5.06 7.96 2.25
CA ALA A 5 4.62 8.80 1.14
C ALA A 5 5.62 8.78 -0.02
N ALA A 6 5.15 9.05 -1.24
CA ALA A 6 5.95 9.05 -2.47
C ALA A 6 7.23 9.90 -2.36
N THR A 7 7.14 11.09 -1.78
CA THR A 7 8.28 12.00 -1.58
C THR A 7 9.36 11.41 -0.67
N THR A 8 8.98 10.61 0.32
CA THR A 8 9.91 9.94 1.23
C THR A 8 10.56 8.74 0.56
N VAL A 9 9.79 7.98 -0.22
CA VAL A 9 10.29 6.83 -0.98
C VAL A 9 11.33 7.27 -2.01
N ARG A 10 11.08 8.35 -2.76
CA ARG A 10 12.03 8.91 -3.73
C ARG A 10 13.36 9.30 -3.10
N ARG A 11 13.32 9.98 -1.94
CA ARG A 11 14.52 10.36 -1.19
C ARG A 11 15.30 9.15 -0.69
N ALA A 12 14.61 8.13 -0.19
CA ALA A 12 15.24 6.90 0.27
C ALA A 12 15.86 6.12 -0.90
N HIS A 13 15.13 5.97 -2.01
CA HIS A 13 15.57 5.25 -3.20
C HIS A 13 16.80 5.90 -3.87
N ALA A 14 16.93 7.23 -3.77
CA ALA A 14 18.12 7.96 -4.22
C ALA A 14 19.39 7.66 -3.42
N VAL A 15 19.27 7.19 -2.17
CA VAL A 15 20.41 6.79 -1.33
C VAL A 15 20.72 5.31 -1.50
N GLN A 16 19.70 4.47 -1.48
CA GLN A 16 19.80 3.02 -1.65
C GLN A 16 18.53 2.50 -2.33
N PRO A 17 18.64 1.66 -3.37
CA PRO A 17 17.46 1.12 -4.05
C PRO A 17 16.49 0.44 -3.09
N VAL A 18 15.27 0.96 -3.03
CA VAL A 18 14.17 0.39 -2.27
C VAL A 18 13.51 -0.67 -3.13
N THR A 19 13.53 -1.93 -2.69
CA THR A 19 12.93 -3.04 -3.46
C THR A 19 11.41 -3.13 -3.28
N ALA A 20 10.91 -2.82 -2.09
CA ALA A 20 9.50 -2.98 -1.75
C ALA A 20 8.98 -1.86 -0.85
N LEU A 21 7.74 -1.46 -1.12
CA LEU A 21 6.97 -0.51 -0.33
C LEU A 21 5.66 -1.15 0.10
N GLN A 22 5.41 -1.19 1.41
CA GLN A 22 4.13 -1.63 1.97
C GLN A 22 3.22 -0.42 2.22
N ASN A 23 1.98 -0.46 1.74
CA ASN A 23 0.93 0.56 1.95
C ASN A 23 -0.47 -0.07 1.96
N GLU A 24 -1.48 0.63 2.49
CA GLU A 24 -2.86 0.13 2.53
C GLU A 24 -3.40 0.17 1.11
N TYR A 25 -3.82 -0.96 0.58
CA TYR A 25 -4.43 -0.98 -0.75
C TYR A 25 -5.40 -2.15 -0.87
N SER A 26 -6.63 -1.84 -1.26
CA SER A 26 -7.71 -2.79 -1.52
C SER A 26 -8.76 -2.15 -2.42
N LEU A 27 -9.74 -2.93 -2.91
CA LEU A 27 -10.89 -2.36 -3.64
C LEU A 27 -11.72 -1.37 -2.79
N TRP A 28 -11.63 -1.44 -1.47
CA TRP A 28 -12.29 -0.52 -0.54
C TRP A 28 -11.49 0.75 -0.28
N TRP A 29 -10.17 0.71 -0.50
CA TRP A 29 -9.26 1.81 -0.26
C TRP A 29 -8.18 1.85 -1.35
N ASN A 30 -8.33 2.79 -2.28
CA ASN A 30 -7.52 2.87 -3.49
C ASN A 30 -6.66 4.14 -3.59
N ARG A 31 -6.52 4.92 -2.50
CA ARG A 31 -5.67 6.13 -2.49
C ARG A 31 -4.24 5.96 -3.01
N PRO A 32 -3.57 4.79 -2.86
CA PRO A 32 -2.27 4.58 -3.47
C PRO A 32 -2.22 4.77 -4.99
N GLU A 33 -3.34 4.69 -5.71
CA GLU A 33 -3.41 4.89 -7.17
C GLU A 33 -2.97 6.30 -7.59
N ASP A 34 -3.19 7.32 -6.75
CA ASP A 34 -2.93 8.71 -7.11
C ASP A 34 -1.42 9.03 -7.18
N GLU A 35 -0.62 8.50 -6.24
CA GLU A 35 0.79 8.90 -6.10
C GLU A 35 1.75 7.74 -5.80
N ILE A 36 1.30 6.70 -5.10
CA ILE A 36 2.17 5.60 -4.64
C ILE A 36 2.43 4.60 -5.76
N LEU A 37 1.38 4.12 -6.43
CA LEU A 37 1.46 3.18 -7.56
C LEU A 37 2.31 3.77 -8.70
N PRO A 38 2.06 4.99 -9.19
CA PRO A 38 2.91 5.61 -10.22
C PRO A 38 4.38 5.74 -9.78
N SER A 39 4.62 6.12 -8.53
CA SER A 39 6.00 6.25 -8.01
C SER A 39 6.70 4.89 -7.91
N CYS A 40 5.99 3.83 -7.52
CA CYS A 40 6.52 2.48 -7.48
C CYS A 40 6.85 1.97 -8.89
N GLU A 41 5.97 2.21 -9.87
CA GLU A 41 6.19 1.84 -11.27
C GLU A 41 7.40 2.56 -11.87
N GLU A 42 7.48 3.88 -11.68
CA GLU A 42 8.60 4.70 -12.18
C GLU A 42 9.96 4.25 -11.62
N LEU A 43 10.00 3.90 -10.34
CA LEU A 43 11.23 3.54 -9.63
C LEU A 43 11.53 2.03 -9.66
N GLY A 44 10.68 1.21 -10.26
CA GLY A 44 10.82 -0.25 -10.28
C GLY A 44 10.69 -0.91 -8.89
N ILE A 45 9.84 -0.35 -8.02
CA ILE A 45 9.60 -0.82 -6.65
C ILE A 45 8.36 -1.72 -6.61
N GLY A 46 8.44 -2.87 -5.94
CA GLY A 46 7.27 -3.70 -5.69
C GLY A 46 6.34 -3.10 -4.63
N LEU A 47 5.04 -2.97 -4.93
CA LEU A 47 4.03 -2.64 -3.94
C LEU A 47 3.57 -3.90 -3.20
N VAL A 48 3.61 -3.88 -1.87
CA VAL A 48 3.13 -4.96 -0.99
C VAL A 48 1.90 -4.45 -0.23
N PRO A 49 0.67 -4.77 -0.69
CA PRO A 49 -0.54 -4.26 -0.04
C PRO A 49 -0.73 -4.88 1.35
N TYR A 50 -0.94 -4.06 2.39
CA TYR A 50 -1.55 -4.54 3.62
C TYR A 50 -3.06 -4.28 3.60
N SER A 51 -3.78 -5.04 4.43
CA SER A 51 -5.25 -5.08 4.43
C SER A 51 -5.88 -5.25 3.03
N PRO A 52 -5.38 -6.18 2.19
CA PRO A 52 -5.87 -6.32 0.81
C PRO A 52 -7.35 -6.69 0.70
N LEU A 53 -7.94 -7.26 1.76
CA LEU A 53 -9.37 -7.57 1.88
C LEU A 53 -10.16 -6.45 2.57
N GLY A 54 -9.67 -5.21 2.54
CA GLY A 54 -10.32 -4.06 3.14
C GLY A 54 -10.64 -4.29 4.62
N LYS A 55 -9.66 -4.73 5.41
CA LYS A 55 -9.83 -5.04 6.86
C LYS A 55 -10.95 -6.06 7.17
N GLY A 56 -11.21 -6.97 6.23
CA GLY A 56 -12.23 -8.02 6.37
C GLY A 56 -13.56 -7.69 5.69
N PHE A 57 -13.79 -6.44 5.28
CA PHE A 57 -15.02 -6.02 4.60
C PHE A 57 -15.21 -6.68 3.23
N LEU A 58 -14.12 -7.09 2.57
CA LEU A 58 -14.15 -7.75 1.26
C LEU A 58 -14.13 -9.29 1.34
N THR A 59 -14.39 -9.87 2.51
CA THR A 59 -14.38 -11.34 2.70
C THR A 59 -15.66 -12.04 2.24
N GLY A 60 -16.71 -11.30 1.87
CA GLY A 60 -18.01 -11.87 1.50
C GLY A 60 -18.79 -12.50 2.66
N THR A 61 -18.29 -12.39 3.89
CA THR A 61 -18.96 -12.85 5.11
C THR A 61 -19.71 -11.66 5.73
N PRO A 62 -20.96 -11.82 6.20
CA PRO A 62 -21.62 -10.79 7.01
C PRO A 62 -20.70 -10.42 8.16
N ALA A 63 -20.51 -9.13 8.42
CA ALA A 63 -19.64 -8.68 9.50
C ALA A 63 -20.08 -9.34 10.82
N GLY A 64 -19.33 -10.35 11.26
CA GLY A 64 -19.41 -10.84 12.63
C GLY A 64 -18.98 -9.72 13.57
N PRO A 65 -19.32 -9.76 14.86
CA PRO A 65 -18.97 -8.72 15.81
C PRO A 65 -17.46 -8.46 15.73
N THR A 66 -17.08 -7.28 15.23
CA THR A 66 -15.70 -6.84 15.20
C THR A 66 -15.24 -6.81 16.66
N ARG A 67 -14.29 -7.68 17.01
CA ARG A 67 -13.75 -7.73 18.37
C ARG A 67 -13.13 -6.36 18.68
N PRO A 68 -13.45 -5.75 19.84
CA PRO A 68 -12.99 -4.42 20.21
C PRO A 68 -11.45 -4.31 20.25
#